data_AF-A0A8H6YIF0-F1
#
_entry.id   AF-A0A8H6YIF0-F1
#
_cell.length_a   1.000
_cell.length_b   1.000
_cell.length_c   1.000
_cell.angle_alpha   90.00
_cell.angle_beta   90.00
_cell.angle_gamma   90.00
#
_symmetry.space_group_name_H-M   'P 1'
#
loop_
_entity.id
_entity.type
_entity.pdbx_description
1 polymer ?
#
loop_
_entity_poly.entity_id
_entity_poly.type
_entity_poly.pdbx_seq_one_letter_code
_entity_poly.pdbx_strand_id
1 'polypeptide(L)'
;MVCTDAAGMGCNIPNIDVVVQWKLPASVSIFVQRAGRAARLHGRTGVAILLVEPSAYAVDLFEELAKEQTGQGKKKRQAKEKETDAEKRKRAQEKKTYAKSRGLLRGAADVEHDEILVKDTPLLDPEAANEGLYVLVQAGTCRRAILTKIYNNASAAPTVACCDICCPELLNVARPGNPQKVIRQSAVKRGEVVKDLQVVLNEWRTSIKKRDYPSPLFAASAILRDETIALLSSVGPIKSRKHLQKVLAGQWTWW
;
A
#
# COMPACT_ATOMS: atom_id res chain seq x y z
N MET A 1 -4.57 15.98 -8.12
CA MET A 1 -4.29 15.35 -9.42
C MET A 1 -3.70 13.97 -9.16
N VAL A 2 -4.19 12.93 -9.82
CA VAL A 2 -3.64 11.57 -9.73
C VAL A 2 -3.16 11.20 -11.13
N CYS A 3 -1.88 10.86 -11.27
CA CYS A 3 -1.27 10.62 -12.57
C CYS A 3 -0.40 9.37 -12.53
N THR A 4 -0.42 8.61 -13.62
CA THR A 4 0.62 7.65 -13.95
C THR A 4 1.78 8.38 -14.63
N ASP A 5 2.91 7.69 -14.78
CA ASP A 5 4.17 8.21 -15.33
C ASP A 5 4.00 9.02 -16.63
N ALA A 6 3.10 8.59 -17.51
CA ALA A 6 2.81 9.24 -18.79
C ALA A 6 2.16 10.63 -18.63
N ALA A 7 1.30 10.83 -17.64
CA ALA A 7 0.61 12.10 -17.42
C ALA A 7 1.39 13.07 -16.52
N GLY A 8 2.26 12.55 -15.65
CA GLY A 8 3.03 13.38 -14.72
C GLY A 8 4.16 14.17 -15.37
N MET A 9 4.76 13.66 -16.47
CA MET A 9 5.95 14.28 -17.06
C MET A 9 5.66 15.61 -17.77
N GLY A 10 4.51 15.73 -18.44
CA GLY A 10 4.10 16.93 -19.20
C GLY A 10 3.38 18.00 -18.38
N CYS A 11 3.04 17.72 -17.12
CA CYS A 11 2.29 18.66 -16.30
C CYS A 11 3.23 19.60 -15.53
N ASN A 12 3.31 20.87 -15.96
CA ASN A 12 4.09 21.91 -15.30
C ASN A 12 3.20 22.77 -14.40
N ILE A 13 2.86 22.26 -13.22
CA ILE A 13 2.12 23.00 -12.21
C ILE A 13 3.13 23.60 -11.24
N PRO A 14 3.30 24.93 -11.19
CA PRO A 14 4.34 25.55 -10.36
C PRO A 14 4.01 25.51 -8.85
N ASN A 15 2.73 25.35 -8.50
CA ASN A 15 2.20 25.46 -7.14
C ASN A 15 1.85 24.09 -6.54
N ILE A 16 2.79 23.15 -6.53
CA ILE A 16 2.61 21.85 -5.89
C ILE A 16 3.29 21.88 -4.53
N ASP A 17 2.54 21.76 -3.44
CA ASP A 17 3.13 21.74 -2.09
C ASP A 17 3.51 20.30 -1.66
N VAL A 18 2.82 19.29 -2.16
CA VAL A 18 3.05 17.88 -1.82
C VAL A 18 3.08 17.00 -3.05
N VAL A 19 4.10 16.15 -3.17
CA VAL A 19 4.18 15.06 -4.16
C VAL A 19 4.16 13.74 -3.41
N VAL A 20 3.22 12.86 -3.76
CA VAL A 20 3.15 11.50 -3.21
C VAL A 20 3.48 10.49 -4.30
N GLN A 21 4.59 9.78 -4.12
CA GLN A 21 4.96 8.63 -4.94
C GLN A 21 4.42 7.36 -4.29
N TRP A 22 3.41 6.76 -4.91
CA TRP A 22 2.88 5.47 -4.51
C TRP A 22 3.72 4.35 -5.12
N LYS A 23 4.20 3.43 -4.27
CA LYS A 23 5.14 2.36 -4.61
C LYS A 23 6.53 2.84 -5.00
N LEU A 24 7.50 1.94 -4.86
CA LEU A 24 8.85 2.20 -5.36
C LEU A 24 8.85 2.38 -6.88
N PRO A 25 9.45 3.47 -7.39
CA PRO A 25 9.76 3.59 -8.81
C PRO A 25 10.90 2.64 -9.21
N ALA A 26 11.22 2.58 -10.50
CA ALA A 26 12.30 1.71 -10.97
C ALA A 26 13.69 2.18 -10.50
N SER A 27 13.89 3.49 -10.29
CA SER A 27 15.18 4.04 -9.83
C SER A 27 15.04 5.31 -8.98
N VAL A 28 16.13 5.70 -8.32
CA VAL A 28 16.21 6.96 -7.54
C VAL A 28 16.00 8.18 -8.43
N SER A 29 16.57 8.22 -9.63
CA SER A 29 16.38 9.37 -10.53
C SER A 29 14.93 9.58 -10.91
N ILE A 30 14.18 8.51 -11.12
CA ILE A 30 12.75 8.63 -11.37
C ILE A 30 12.03 9.25 -10.16
N PHE A 31 12.36 8.80 -8.94
CA PHE A 31 11.80 9.40 -7.72
C PHE A 31 12.15 10.89 -7.60
N VAL A 32 13.43 11.25 -7.74
CA VAL A 32 13.92 12.61 -7.56
C VAL A 32 13.34 13.57 -8.59
N GLN A 33 13.22 13.15 -9.85
CA GLN A 33 12.58 13.96 -10.90
C GLN A 33 11.10 14.25 -10.59
N ARG A 34 10.38 13.30 -10.00
CA ARG A 34 8.98 13.48 -9.58
C ARG A 34 8.88 14.35 -8.33
N ALA A 35 9.70 14.05 -7.32
CA ALA A 35 9.78 14.80 -6.08
C ALA A 35 10.12 16.29 -6.34
N GLY A 36 11.01 16.56 -7.30
CA GLY A 36 11.39 17.92 -7.74
C GLY A 36 10.30 18.70 -8.47
N ARG A 37 9.08 18.15 -8.61
CA ARG A 37 7.89 18.91 -9.04
C ARG A 37 7.24 19.66 -7.88
N ALA A 38 7.53 19.29 -6.63
CA ALA A 38 7.10 20.04 -5.47
C ALA A 38 7.86 21.39 -5.39
N ALA A 39 7.16 22.45 -4.97
CA ALA A 39 7.67 23.77 -4.66
C ALA A 39 8.59 24.40 -5.72
N ARG A 40 8.20 24.33 -7.00
CA ARG A 40 8.95 24.96 -8.11
C ARG A 40 8.96 26.49 -8.08
N LEU A 41 7.98 27.12 -7.43
CA LEU A 41 8.00 28.58 -7.24
C LEU A 41 9.03 29.01 -6.20
N HIS A 42 9.68 30.14 -6.46
CA HIS A 42 10.59 30.80 -5.54
C HIS A 42 9.93 31.06 -4.18
N GLY A 43 10.68 30.84 -3.10
CA GLY A 43 10.23 31.08 -1.72
C GLY A 43 9.19 30.08 -1.20
N ARG A 44 8.88 29.01 -1.95
CA ARG A 44 8.01 27.93 -1.46
C ARG A 44 8.80 26.75 -0.93
N THR A 45 8.16 26.02 -0.02
CA THR A 45 8.64 24.76 0.52
C THR A 45 7.62 23.67 0.23
N GLY A 46 8.09 22.48 -0.12
CA GLY A 46 7.22 21.35 -0.41
C GLY A 46 7.76 20.05 0.17
N VAL A 47 6.89 19.05 0.25
CA VAL A 47 7.22 17.73 0.79
C VAL A 47 7.03 16.66 -0.28
N ALA A 48 8.03 15.81 -0.42
CA ALA A 48 7.93 14.60 -1.23
C ALA A 48 7.78 13.38 -0.31
N ILE A 49 6.72 12.60 -0.53
CA ILE A 49 6.34 11.45 0.27
C ILE A 49 6.50 10.21 -0.60
N LEU A 50 7.31 9.25 -0.16
CA LEU A 50 7.47 7.96 -0.82
C LEU A 50 6.79 6.88 0.01
N LEU A 51 5.73 6.28 -0.53
CA LEU A 51 4.99 5.19 0.10
C LEU A 51 5.52 3.86 -0.42
N VAL A 52 6.18 3.11 0.46
CA VAL A 52 7.01 1.95 0.12
C VAL A 52 6.32 0.66 0.51
N GLU A 53 6.39 -0.36 -0.34
CA GLU A 53 5.86 -1.68 -0.03
C GLU A 53 6.73 -2.45 0.99
N PRO A 54 6.12 -3.30 1.86
CA PRO A 54 6.87 -4.10 2.83
C PRO A 54 7.97 -4.98 2.24
N SER A 55 7.81 -5.42 0.99
CA SER A 55 8.80 -6.22 0.27
C SER A 55 10.13 -5.49 0.10
N ALA A 56 10.13 -4.16 0.06
CA ALA A 56 11.35 -3.37 -0.05
C ALA A 56 12.27 -3.52 1.17
N TYR A 57 11.70 -3.77 2.35
CA TYR A 57 12.43 -3.95 3.61
C TYR A 57 12.78 -5.41 3.90
N ALA A 58 12.24 -6.36 3.12
CA ALA A 58 12.52 -7.78 3.27
C ALA A 58 13.83 -8.24 2.60
N VAL A 59 14.45 -7.35 1.81
CA VAL A 59 15.73 -7.56 1.13
C VAL A 59 16.85 -7.07 2.05
N ASP A 60 17.73 -7.99 2.48
CA ASP A 60 18.93 -7.61 3.21
C ASP A 60 20.03 -7.20 2.22
N LEU A 61 20.28 -5.89 2.16
CA LEU A 61 21.23 -5.31 1.22
C LEU A 61 22.67 -5.75 1.49
N PHE A 62 23.04 -6.01 2.74
CA PHE A 62 24.39 -6.49 3.08
C PHE A 62 24.59 -7.92 2.59
N GLU A 63 23.56 -8.76 2.72
CA GLU A 63 23.62 -10.11 2.17
C GLU A 63 23.67 -10.13 0.64
N GLU A 64 22.96 -9.24 -0.06
CA GLU A 64 22.99 -9.17 -1.53
C GLU A 64 24.38 -8.75 -2.03
N LEU A 65 24.94 -7.68 -1.48
CA LEU A 65 26.32 -7.24 -1.78
C LEU A 65 27.34 -8.36 -1.54
N ALA A 66 27.23 -9.08 -0.42
CA ALA A 66 28.13 -10.20 -0.13
C ALA A 66 28.00 -11.36 -1.13
N LYS A 67 26.79 -11.63 -1.66
CA LYS A 67 26.57 -12.68 -2.68
C LYS A 67 27.18 -12.29 -4.02
N GLU A 68 27.05 -11.02 -4.41
CA GLU A 68 27.61 -10.48 -5.65
C GLU A 68 29.14 -10.55 -5.62
N GLN A 69 29.76 -10.13 -4.51
CA GLN A 69 31.21 -10.16 -4.34
C GLN A 69 31.80 -11.58 -4.29
N THR A 70 31.05 -12.56 -3.77
CA THR A 70 31.55 -13.94 -3.60
C THR A 70 31.14 -14.89 -4.73
N GLY A 71 30.29 -14.47 -5.67
CA GLY A 71 29.83 -15.29 -6.80
C GLY A 71 29.00 -16.54 -6.40
N GLN A 72 28.60 -16.68 -5.13
CA GLN A 72 27.97 -17.90 -4.59
C GLN A 72 26.45 -18.00 -4.78
N GLY A 73 25.89 -17.38 -5.82
CA GLY A 73 24.44 -17.35 -6.06
C GLY A 73 23.78 -18.73 -6.24
N LYS A 74 24.53 -19.74 -6.73
CA LYS A 74 23.99 -21.07 -7.04
C LYS A 74 24.01 -22.06 -5.85
N LYS A 75 24.99 -22.00 -4.94
CA LYS A 75 25.12 -22.97 -3.83
C LYS A 75 24.04 -22.82 -2.74
N LYS A 76 23.55 -21.59 -2.49
CA LYS A 76 22.53 -21.31 -1.45
C LYS A 76 21.11 -21.78 -1.79
N ARG A 77 20.79 -22.03 -3.07
CA ARG A 77 19.45 -22.50 -3.50
C ARG A 77 19.17 -23.94 -3.06
N GLN A 78 20.16 -24.83 -3.18
CA GLN A 78 20.04 -26.24 -2.78
C GLN A 78 19.96 -26.42 -1.26
N ALA A 79 20.58 -25.54 -0.47
CA ALA A 79 20.50 -25.59 1.00
C ALA A 79 19.11 -25.20 1.53
N LYS A 80 18.38 -24.31 0.85
CA LYS A 80 17.02 -23.89 1.25
C LYS A 80 15.96 -25.00 1.10
N GLU A 81 16.15 -25.94 0.19
CA GLU A 81 15.21 -27.07 0.01
C GLU A 81 15.31 -28.10 1.13
N LYS A 82 16.43 -28.14 1.86
CA LYS A 82 16.66 -29.06 2.99
C LYS A 82 16.43 -28.41 4.37
N GLU A 83 15.97 -27.15 4.44
CA GLU A 83 15.69 -26.47 5.71
C GLU A 83 14.49 -27.12 6.43
N THR A 84 14.65 -27.36 7.73
CA THR A 84 13.57 -27.76 8.63
C THR A 84 12.56 -26.63 8.85
N ASP A 85 11.35 -26.95 9.28
CA ASP A 85 10.31 -25.95 9.53
C ASP A 85 10.68 -24.98 10.68
N ALA A 86 11.48 -25.44 11.65
CA ALA A 86 12.01 -24.60 12.71
C ALA A 86 12.98 -23.55 12.17
N GLU A 87 13.88 -23.94 11.26
CA GLU A 87 14.83 -23.02 10.61
C GLU A 87 14.11 -22.00 9.72
N LYS A 88 13.10 -22.43 8.96
CA LYS A 88 12.26 -21.52 8.16
C LYS A 88 11.59 -20.45 9.02
N ARG A 89 11.01 -20.85 10.17
CA ARG A 89 10.38 -19.92 11.12
C ARG A 89 11.38 -18.94 11.70
N LYS A 90 12.54 -19.42 12.14
CA LYS A 90 13.61 -18.57 12.68
C LYS A 90 14.06 -17.52 11.66
N ARG A 91 14.32 -17.95 10.43
CA ARG A 91 14.75 -17.06 9.35
C ARG A 91 13.68 -16.04 8.95
N ALA A 92 12.40 -16.43 8.94
CA ALA A 92 11.31 -15.50 8.70
C ALA A 92 11.22 -14.43 9.81
N GLN A 93 11.45 -14.83 11.06
CA GLN A 93 11.50 -13.91 12.19
C GLN A 93 12.69 -12.93 12.07
N GLU A 94 13.89 -13.42 11.73
CA GLU A 94 15.08 -12.59 11.51
C GLU A 94 14.85 -11.53 10.41
N LYS A 95 14.26 -11.93 9.27
CA LYS A 95 13.88 -11.00 8.20
C LYS A 95 12.89 -9.93 8.66
N LYS A 96 11.92 -10.31 9.49
CA LYS A 96 10.94 -9.38 10.05
C LYS A 96 11.61 -8.39 11.01
N THR A 97 12.55 -8.85 11.83
CA THR A 97 13.34 -8.01 12.72
C THR A 97 14.21 -7.04 11.93
N TYR A 98 14.90 -7.50 10.89
CA TYR A 98 15.68 -6.66 9.98
C TYR A 98 14.79 -5.59 9.31
N ALA A 99 13.66 -5.99 8.74
CA ALA A 99 12.75 -5.07 8.08
C ALA A 99 12.28 -3.97 9.03
N LYS A 100 11.91 -4.34 10.27
CA LYS A 100 11.53 -3.38 11.31
C LYS A 100 12.68 -2.45 11.68
N SER A 101 13.89 -2.98 11.87
CA SER A 101 15.06 -2.16 12.24
C SER A 101 15.45 -1.18 11.15
N ARG A 102 15.10 -1.47 9.89
CA ARG A 102 15.26 -0.59 8.72
C ARG A 102 14.10 0.38 8.48
N GLY A 103 13.09 0.40 9.35
CA GLY A 103 12.00 1.38 9.30
C GLY A 103 10.73 0.92 8.58
N LEU A 104 10.47 -0.38 8.45
CA LEU A 104 9.23 -0.90 7.82
C LEU A 104 7.93 -0.30 8.40
N LEU A 105 7.90 0.00 9.70
CA LEU A 105 6.72 0.54 10.40
C LEU A 105 6.80 2.05 10.64
N ARG A 106 7.79 2.73 10.04
CA ARG A 106 8.03 4.15 10.24
C ARG A 106 6.92 4.98 9.59
N GLY A 107 6.36 5.95 10.33
CA GLY A 107 5.21 6.71 9.85
C GLY A 107 3.89 5.92 9.83
N ALA A 108 3.80 4.85 10.62
CA ALA A 108 2.54 4.16 10.89
C ALA A 108 1.53 5.09 11.60
N ALA A 109 0.32 4.61 11.86
CA ALA A 109 -0.70 5.41 12.55
C ALA A 109 -0.25 5.84 13.96
N ASP A 110 0.63 5.07 14.59
CA ASP A 110 1.25 5.34 15.88
C ASP A 110 2.67 5.93 15.75
N VAL A 111 3.13 6.60 16.81
CA VAL A 111 4.48 7.18 16.92
C VAL A 111 5.52 6.20 17.46
N GLU A 112 5.11 5.00 17.92
CA GLU A 112 5.99 4.06 18.62
C GLU A 112 7.11 3.51 17.72
N HIS A 113 6.89 3.54 16.40
CA HIS A 113 7.79 2.96 15.41
C HIS A 113 8.53 4.01 14.55
N ASP A 114 8.52 5.28 14.95
CA ASP A 114 9.13 6.36 14.16
C ASP A 114 10.67 6.39 14.26
N GLU A 115 11.23 5.80 15.31
CA GLU A 115 12.67 5.68 15.48
C GLU A 115 13.28 4.56 14.61
N ILE A 116 14.41 4.86 13.96
CA ILE A 116 15.19 3.85 13.25
C ILE A 116 16.27 3.31 14.18
N LEU A 117 16.22 2.00 14.44
CA LEU A 117 17.13 1.33 15.37
C LEU A 117 18.57 1.26 14.86
N VAL A 118 18.75 1.18 13.53
CA VAL A 118 20.07 1.11 12.91
C VAL A 118 20.36 2.44 12.21
N LYS A 119 21.44 3.13 12.63
CA LYS A 119 21.85 4.45 12.10
C LYS A 119 22.92 4.37 11.03
N ASP A 120 23.16 3.19 10.46
CA ASP A 120 24.10 2.98 9.36
C ASP A 120 23.42 3.26 8.00
N THR A 121 24.23 3.22 6.95
CA THR A 121 23.73 3.26 5.56
C THR A 121 24.29 2.05 4.85
N PRO A 122 23.45 1.22 4.22
CA PRO A 122 23.92 0.15 3.34
C PRO A 122 24.85 0.71 2.26
N LEU A 123 25.80 -0.10 1.79
CA LEU A 123 26.72 0.34 0.75
C LEU A 123 25.96 0.63 -0.54
N LEU A 124 26.34 1.72 -1.21
CA LEU A 124 25.82 2.07 -2.53
C LEU A 124 26.57 1.24 -3.56
N ASP A 125 25.83 0.46 -4.35
CA ASP A 125 26.33 -0.15 -5.57
C ASP A 125 26.06 0.80 -6.75
N PRO A 126 27.10 1.38 -7.39
CA PRO A 126 26.93 2.28 -8.53
C PRO A 126 26.31 1.61 -9.75
N GLU A 127 26.45 0.28 -9.89
CA GLU A 127 25.98 -0.47 -11.06
C GLU A 127 24.56 -1.03 -10.86
N ALA A 128 23.97 -0.83 -9.67
CA ALA A 128 22.63 -1.29 -9.38
C ALA A 128 21.61 -0.58 -10.29
N ALA A 129 20.78 -1.36 -11.00
CA ALA A 129 19.75 -0.84 -11.90
C ALA A 129 18.72 0.10 -11.23
N ASN A 130 18.60 0.02 -9.90
CA ASN A 130 17.71 0.89 -9.11
C ASN A 130 18.39 2.18 -8.62
N GLU A 131 19.65 2.42 -9.00
CA GLU A 131 20.44 3.62 -8.65
C GLU A 131 20.51 3.86 -7.12
N GLY A 132 20.53 2.79 -6.32
CA GLY A 132 20.58 2.89 -4.86
C GLY A 132 19.23 3.15 -4.19
N LEU A 133 18.11 2.89 -4.87
CA LEU A 133 16.76 3.18 -4.33
C LEU A 133 16.48 2.43 -3.03
N TYR A 134 16.89 1.18 -2.93
CA TYR A 134 16.73 0.41 -1.70
C TYR A 134 17.60 0.96 -0.57
N VAL A 135 18.81 1.45 -0.89
CA VAL A 135 19.68 2.12 0.08
C VAL A 135 19.01 3.40 0.58
N LEU A 136 18.45 4.21 -0.32
CA LEU A 136 17.72 5.43 0.03
C LEU A 136 16.53 5.14 0.97
N VAL A 137 15.82 4.02 0.77
CA VAL A 137 14.65 3.61 1.56
C VAL A 137 15.03 3.02 2.92
N GLN A 138 16.02 2.13 2.96
CA GLN A 138 16.41 1.40 4.16
C GLN A 138 17.47 2.11 5.02
N ALA A 139 17.89 3.30 4.62
CA ALA A 139 18.90 4.05 5.35
C ALA A 139 18.46 4.46 6.75
N GLY A 140 19.43 4.39 7.67
CA GLY A 140 19.35 4.96 9.00
C GLY A 140 19.93 6.37 9.13
N THR A 141 20.42 6.94 8.03
CA THR A 141 21.04 8.27 8.00
C THR A 141 20.27 9.22 7.07
N CYS A 142 20.60 10.51 7.14
CA CYS A 142 19.96 11.56 6.36
C CYS A 142 19.75 11.19 4.88
N ARG A 143 18.48 11.21 4.43
CA ARG A 143 18.11 10.93 3.02
C ARG A 143 18.80 11.87 2.05
N ARG A 144 18.92 13.16 2.38
CA ARG A 144 19.62 14.14 1.52
C ARG A 144 21.10 13.80 1.39
N ALA A 145 21.75 13.37 2.46
CA ALA A 145 23.16 12.97 2.40
C ALA A 145 23.38 11.77 1.47
N ILE A 146 22.40 10.85 1.39
CA ILE A 146 22.46 9.73 0.45
C ILE A 146 22.28 10.21 -0.98
N LEU A 147 21.30 11.08 -1.25
CA LEU A 147 21.13 11.67 -2.57
C LEU A 147 22.38 12.45 -3.00
N THR A 148 23.00 13.19 -2.08
CA THR A 148 24.28 13.87 -2.33
C THR A 148 25.37 12.89 -2.76
N LYS A 149 25.46 11.73 -2.10
CA LYS A 149 26.41 10.66 -2.49
C LYS A 149 26.08 10.04 -3.84
N ILE A 150 24.80 9.70 -4.09
CA ILE A 150 24.34 9.09 -5.35
C ILE A 150 24.67 9.98 -6.55
N TYR A 151 24.42 11.28 -6.44
CA TYR A 151 24.64 12.24 -7.54
C TYR A 151 26.02 12.93 -7.50
N ASN A 152 26.89 12.55 -6.57
CA ASN A 152 28.20 13.19 -6.37
C ASN A 152 28.10 14.73 -6.25
N ASN A 153 27.10 15.21 -5.52
CA ASN A 153 26.89 16.64 -5.28
C ASN A 153 27.77 17.15 -4.13
N ALA A 154 28.00 18.47 -4.09
CA ALA A 154 28.55 19.11 -2.89
C ALA A 154 27.56 19.00 -1.72
N SER A 155 28.08 18.79 -0.51
CA SER A 155 27.26 18.80 0.70
C SER A 155 26.83 20.23 1.03
N ALA A 156 25.53 20.44 1.21
CA ALA A 156 24.97 21.72 1.62
C ALA A 156 24.04 21.54 2.81
N ALA A 157 24.09 22.48 3.75
CA ALA A 157 23.16 22.52 4.88
C ALA A 157 21.74 22.82 4.36
N PRO A 158 20.72 22.07 4.84
CA PRO A 158 19.35 22.29 4.42
C PRO A 158 18.83 23.62 4.98
N THR A 159 18.21 24.45 4.12
CA THR A 159 17.54 25.70 4.51
C THR A 159 16.10 25.52 4.99
N VAL A 160 15.59 24.28 4.90
CA VAL A 160 14.22 23.87 5.26
C VAL A 160 14.29 22.51 5.97
N ALA A 161 13.16 22.02 6.51
CA ALA A 161 13.10 20.68 7.09
C ALA A 161 13.69 19.62 6.14
N CYS A 162 14.66 18.85 6.65
CA CYS A 162 15.59 18.13 5.80
C CYS A 162 14.99 16.85 5.19
N CYS A 163 14.65 15.88 6.05
CA CYS A 163 14.04 14.61 5.67
C CYS A 163 13.41 13.97 6.91
N ASP A 164 12.71 12.85 6.69
CA ASP A 164 12.02 12.09 7.72
C ASP A 164 12.95 11.63 8.86
N ILE A 165 14.23 11.39 8.60
CA ILE A 165 15.23 10.95 9.61
C ILE A 165 15.75 12.12 10.44
N CYS A 166 16.05 13.25 9.80
CA CYS A 166 16.55 14.45 10.49
C CYS A 166 15.44 15.24 11.18
N CYS A 167 14.21 15.13 10.66
CA CYS A 167 13.02 15.83 11.13
C CYS A 167 11.84 14.83 11.19
N PRO A 168 11.72 14.03 12.27
CA PRO A 168 10.67 13.01 12.40
C PRO A 168 9.24 13.55 12.27
N GLU A 169 9.03 14.81 12.65
CA GLU A 169 7.74 15.51 12.51
C GLU A 169 7.20 15.53 11.07
N LEU A 170 8.06 15.39 10.06
CA LEU A 170 7.63 15.29 8.67
C LEU A 170 6.75 14.06 8.40
N LEU A 171 6.85 13.00 9.22
CA LEU A 171 5.97 11.84 9.13
C LEU A 171 4.50 12.20 9.39
N ASN A 172 4.24 13.23 10.20
CA ASN A 172 2.88 13.67 10.53
C ASN A 172 2.13 14.26 9.34
N VAL A 173 2.85 14.67 8.28
CA VAL A 173 2.24 15.14 7.01
C VAL A 173 1.52 14.00 6.28
N ALA A 174 2.00 12.76 6.42
CA ALA A 174 1.53 11.60 5.69
C ALA A 174 0.86 10.53 6.57
N ARG A 175 0.79 10.77 7.89
CA ARG A 175 0.40 9.76 8.87
C ARG A 175 -1.03 9.27 8.57
N PRO A 176 -1.24 7.95 8.39
CA PRO A 176 -2.58 7.44 8.16
C PRO A 176 -3.44 7.62 9.41
N GLY A 177 -4.70 8.00 9.21
CA GLY A 177 -5.68 8.01 10.30
C GLY A 177 -5.89 6.60 10.86
N ASN A 178 -6.41 6.51 12.08
CA ASN A 178 -6.72 5.22 12.69
C ASN A 178 -7.67 4.42 11.78
N PRO A 179 -7.28 3.19 11.38
CA PRO A 179 -8.15 2.37 10.54
C PRO A 179 -9.46 2.16 11.29
N GLN A 180 -10.58 2.57 10.68
CA GLN A 180 -11.88 2.27 11.24
C GLN A 180 -12.01 0.75 11.34
N LYS A 181 -12.30 0.24 12.54
CA LYS A 181 -12.61 -1.17 12.74
C LYS A 181 -13.85 -1.49 11.93
N VAL A 182 -13.67 -1.99 10.71
CA VAL A 182 -14.78 -2.53 9.93
C VAL A 182 -15.29 -3.72 10.73
N ILE A 183 -16.48 -3.57 11.32
CA ILE A 183 -17.16 -4.66 12.00
C ILE A 183 -17.43 -5.71 10.92
N ARG A 184 -16.57 -6.73 10.86
CA ARG A 184 -16.79 -7.87 9.97
C ARG A 184 -18.10 -8.52 10.39
N GLN A 185 -19.12 -8.41 9.56
CA GLN A 185 -20.35 -9.15 9.77
C GLN A 185 -20.02 -10.64 9.78
N SER A 186 -20.57 -11.36 10.75
CA SER A 186 -20.46 -12.82 10.80
C SER A 186 -20.97 -13.42 9.49
N ALA A 187 -20.23 -14.36 8.91
CA ALA A 187 -20.64 -15.04 7.69
C ALA A 187 -22.04 -15.66 7.88
N VAL A 188 -22.97 -15.29 6.99
CA VAL A 188 -24.32 -15.86 6.98
C VAL A 188 -24.21 -17.31 6.51
N LYS A 189 -24.77 -18.25 7.30
CA LYS A 189 -24.84 -19.66 6.90
C LYS A 189 -25.73 -19.79 5.66
N ARG A 190 -25.19 -20.38 4.60
CA ARG A 190 -25.89 -20.67 3.34
C ARG A 190 -26.21 -22.15 3.28
N GLY A 191 -27.42 -22.48 2.88
CA GLY A 191 -27.87 -23.82 2.54
C GLY A 191 -28.06 -23.97 1.03
N GLU A 192 -28.89 -24.93 0.64
CA GLU A 192 -29.29 -25.10 -0.75
C GLU A 192 -30.18 -23.93 -1.23
N VAL A 193 -30.04 -23.59 -2.50
CA VAL A 193 -30.79 -22.51 -3.12
C VAL A 193 -32.21 -22.99 -3.44
N VAL A 194 -33.21 -22.32 -2.85
CA VAL A 194 -34.62 -22.54 -3.17
C VAL A 194 -34.96 -21.81 -4.48
N LYS A 195 -35.08 -22.55 -5.57
CA LYS A 195 -35.32 -21.98 -6.91
C LYS A 195 -36.64 -21.21 -7.01
N ASP A 196 -37.70 -21.72 -6.39
CA ASP A 196 -39.02 -21.06 -6.43
C ASP A 196 -38.97 -19.67 -5.79
N LEU A 197 -38.22 -19.53 -4.69
CA LEU A 197 -38.00 -18.24 -4.05
C LEU A 197 -37.19 -17.29 -4.93
N GLN A 198 -36.20 -17.79 -5.68
CA GLN A 198 -35.48 -16.96 -6.66
C GLN A 198 -36.41 -16.42 -7.73
N VAL A 199 -37.34 -17.25 -8.24
CA VAL A 199 -38.33 -16.82 -9.25
C VAL A 199 -39.20 -15.71 -8.68
N VAL A 200 -39.76 -15.89 -7.49
CA VAL A 200 -40.61 -14.89 -6.83
C VAL A 200 -39.86 -13.57 -6.58
N LEU A 201 -38.60 -13.62 -6.13
CA LEU A 201 -37.78 -12.43 -5.93
C LEU A 201 -37.43 -11.74 -7.26
N ASN A 202 -37.22 -12.51 -8.33
CA ASN A 202 -37.00 -11.99 -9.68
C ASN A 202 -38.24 -11.26 -10.23
N GLU A 203 -39.41 -11.85 -10.04
CA GLU A 203 -40.69 -11.25 -10.42
C GLU A 203 -40.94 -9.97 -9.62
N TRP A 204 -40.70 -10.01 -8.31
CA TRP A 204 -40.82 -8.83 -7.44
C TRP A 204 -39.90 -7.70 -7.89
N ARG A 205 -38.59 -7.93 -8.12
CA ARG A 205 -37.71 -6.84 -8.57
C ARG A 205 -38.13 -6.27 -9.93
N THR A 206 -38.70 -7.11 -10.80
CA THR A 206 -39.18 -6.70 -12.13
C THR A 206 -40.44 -5.86 -12.01
N SER A 207 -41.35 -6.21 -11.09
CA SER A 207 -42.55 -5.41 -10.84
C SER A 207 -42.20 -4.06 -10.20
N ILE A 208 -41.26 -4.01 -9.26
CA ILE A 208 -40.75 -2.76 -8.67
C ILE A 208 -40.13 -1.86 -9.74
N LYS A 209 -39.28 -2.42 -10.63
CA LYS A 209 -38.74 -1.67 -11.76
C LYS A 209 -39.88 -1.09 -12.59
N LYS A 210 -40.84 -1.91 -13.04
CA LYS A 210 -41.94 -1.43 -13.91
C LYS A 210 -42.80 -0.35 -13.24
N ARG A 211 -43.06 -0.47 -11.94
CA ARG A 211 -43.92 0.45 -11.18
C ARG A 211 -43.24 1.78 -10.87
N ASP A 212 -42.03 1.74 -10.32
CA ASP A 212 -41.36 2.92 -9.77
C ASP A 212 -40.37 3.54 -10.77
N TYR A 213 -39.94 2.76 -11.77
CA TYR A 213 -38.89 3.11 -12.73
C TYR A 213 -39.28 2.65 -14.14
N PRO A 214 -40.32 3.23 -14.76
CA PRO A 214 -40.79 2.80 -16.08
C PRO A 214 -39.87 3.22 -17.23
N SER A 215 -39.12 4.32 -17.08
CA SER A 215 -38.29 4.92 -18.14
C SER A 215 -36.77 4.71 -18.10
N PRO A 216 -36.09 4.30 -17.00
CA PRO A 216 -34.64 4.30 -16.97
C PRO A 216 -34.00 3.10 -17.69
N LEU A 217 -32.77 3.34 -18.16
CA LEU A 217 -31.95 2.44 -18.97
C LEU A 217 -31.32 1.28 -18.18
N PHE A 218 -31.53 1.18 -16.86
CA PHE A 218 -30.93 0.12 -16.05
C PHE A 218 -31.81 -1.14 -15.99
N ALA A 219 -31.18 -2.32 -15.87
CA ALA A 219 -31.87 -3.59 -15.72
C ALA A 219 -32.48 -3.76 -14.32
N ALA A 220 -33.45 -4.67 -14.14
CA ALA A 220 -34.07 -4.93 -12.83
C ALA A 220 -33.04 -5.40 -11.77
N SER A 221 -31.89 -5.92 -12.20
CA SER A 221 -30.75 -6.26 -11.34
C SER A 221 -30.15 -5.06 -10.59
N ALA A 222 -30.37 -3.83 -11.06
CA ALA A 222 -30.01 -2.63 -10.31
C ALA A 222 -30.91 -2.41 -9.09
N ILE A 223 -32.14 -2.97 -9.08
CA ILE A 223 -33.02 -2.94 -7.91
C ILE A 223 -32.51 -3.92 -6.85
N LEU A 224 -32.24 -5.16 -7.26
CA LEU A 224 -31.69 -6.20 -6.41
C LEU A 224 -30.84 -7.14 -7.26
N ARG A 225 -29.55 -7.23 -6.94
CA ARG A 225 -28.56 -7.99 -7.71
C ARG A 225 -28.85 -9.49 -7.67
N ASP A 226 -28.43 -10.19 -8.72
CA ASP A 226 -28.60 -11.64 -8.82
C ASP A 226 -27.90 -12.38 -7.67
N GLU A 227 -26.72 -11.93 -7.26
CA GLU A 227 -25.99 -12.52 -6.13
C GLU A 227 -26.76 -12.34 -4.81
N THR A 228 -27.47 -11.22 -4.65
CA THR A 228 -28.28 -10.95 -3.45
C THR A 228 -29.55 -11.79 -3.45
N ILE A 229 -30.19 -12.02 -4.61
CA ILE A 229 -31.32 -12.95 -4.75
C ILE A 229 -30.88 -14.38 -4.43
N ALA A 230 -29.74 -14.81 -4.97
CA ALA A 230 -29.16 -16.12 -4.66
C ALA A 230 -28.82 -16.26 -3.17
N LEU A 231 -28.31 -15.19 -2.54
CA LEU A 231 -28.10 -15.17 -1.10
C LEU A 231 -29.42 -15.33 -0.34
N LEU A 232 -30.41 -14.48 -0.58
CA LEU A 232 -31.71 -14.56 0.10
C LEU A 232 -32.39 -15.92 -0.08
N SER A 233 -32.20 -16.54 -1.24
CA SER A 233 -32.78 -17.84 -1.55
C SER A 233 -31.99 -19.04 -0.99
N SER A 234 -30.81 -18.80 -0.43
CA SER A 234 -29.98 -19.81 0.25
C SER A 234 -29.92 -19.64 1.76
N VAL A 235 -30.48 -18.54 2.30
CA VAL A 235 -30.64 -18.37 3.74
C VAL A 235 -31.95 -19.02 4.14
N GLY A 236 -31.92 -19.89 5.16
CA GLY A 236 -33.14 -20.49 5.70
C GLY A 236 -34.17 -19.45 6.19
N PRO A 237 -35.31 -19.88 6.73
CA PRO A 237 -36.44 -19.00 7.03
C PRO A 237 -36.06 -17.73 7.81
N ILE A 238 -36.36 -16.56 7.22
CA ILE A 238 -36.03 -15.26 7.81
C ILE A 238 -37.14 -14.85 8.80
N LYS A 239 -36.94 -15.16 10.08
CA LYS A 239 -37.94 -14.97 11.14
C LYS A 239 -38.07 -13.54 11.68
N SER A 240 -37.18 -12.62 11.32
CA SER A 240 -37.23 -11.24 11.85
C SER A 240 -36.56 -10.23 10.93
N ARG A 241 -36.98 -8.96 11.04
CA ARG A 241 -36.32 -7.83 10.35
C ARG A 241 -34.85 -7.67 10.73
N LYS A 242 -34.48 -7.98 11.98
CA LYS A 242 -33.07 -8.00 12.43
C LYS A 242 -32.27 -9.10 11.74
N HIS A 243 -32.87 -10.25 11.49
CA HIS A 243 -32.21 -11.32 10.73
C HIS A 243 -32.01 -10.90 9.27
N LEU A 244 -33.04 -10.32 8.65
CA LEU A 244 -32.95 -9.79 7.28
C LEU A 244 -31.88 -8.69 7.16
N GLN A 245 -31.76 -7.81 8.17
CA GLN A 245 -30.70 -6.81 8.26
C GLN A 245 -29.31 -7.44 8.25
N LYS A 246 -29.10 -8.50 9.03
CA LYS A 246 -27.81 -9.20 9.04
C LYS A 246 -27.46 -9.81 7.69
N VAL A 247 -28.45 -10.16 6.87
CA VAL A 247 -28.24 -10.75 5.54
C VAL A 247 -27.97 -9.67 4.48
N LEU A 248 -28.70 -8.55 4.53
CA LEU A 248 -28.68 -7.53 3.48
C LEU A 248 -27.80 -6.32 3.76
N ALA A 249 -27.52 -5.99 5.04
CA ALA A 249 -26.71 -4.83 5.38
C ALA A 249 -25.32 -4.93 4.76
N GLY A 250 -24.92 -3.91 3.99
CA GLY A 250 -23.65 -3.88 3.27
C GLY A 250 -23.66 -4.59 1.91
N GLN A 251 -24.71 -5.34 1.57
CA GLN A 251 -24.89 -5.93 0.23
C GLN A 251 -25.94 -5.23 -0.61
N TRP A 252 -26.96 -4.67 0.04
CA TRP A 252 -28.01 -3.91 -0.61
C TRP A 252 -28.02 -2.49 -0.04
N THR A 253 -27.87 -1.51 -0.93
CA THR A 253 -27.72 -0.09 -0.56
C THR A 253 -28.99 0.54 0.02
N TRP A 254 -30.14 -0.10 -0.16
CA TRP A 254 -31.44 0.40 0.30
C TRP A 254 -31.98 -0.35 1.53
N TRP A 255 -31.11 -1.07 2.24
CA TRP A 255 -31.46 -1.71 3.51
C TRP A 255 -31.74 -0.69 4.63
#